data_AF-A0A936WX43-F1
#
_entry.id   AF-A0A936WX43-F1
#
_cell.length_a   1.000
_cell.length_b   1.000
_cell.length_c   1.000
_cell.angle_alpha   90.00
_cell.angle_beta   90.00
_cell.angle_gamma   90.00
#
_symmetry.space_group_name_H-M   'P 1'
#
loop_
_entity.id
_entity.type
_entity.pdbx_description
1 polymer ?
#
loop_
_entity_poly.entity_id
_entity_poly.type
_entity_poly.pdbx_seq_one_letter_code
_entity_poly.pdbx_strand_id
1 'polypeptide(L)'
;MAKQTYNISGVIKDNSKKGISNLRVEAWDKDLLIDDFVGEATTDKNGKFKIGFTVKRFRELFLDRKPDIFFKVYSGEILLHSTEQSVVWNMAEDQDNIEIILSTNSDKNVIEEKSSGFTLTGMVKHLSGNPVAGINVVVSEKMLRSSKRLANTTTDSSGIYSFSLENQIPKTAYSVEVKGADGKILASAEFLLNKIESITQDFTIEDPQYKGTPLFKLNQPVLNKYLEQLKKGGEKKPLSIDDVNFVANQVGTEPRDTFHWLRANEMEAVTAIPAEAFMECLKVDFQQTWII
;
A
#
# COMPACT_ATOMS: atom_id res chain seq x y z
N MET A 1 -33.90 26.22 -11.28
CA MET A 1 -32.46 26.37 -11.58
C MET A 1 -32.21 25.81 -12.97
N ALA A 2 -31.44 26.51 -13.81
CA ALA A 2 -31.18 26.10 -15.19
C ALA A 2 -30.38 24.79 -15.25
N LYS A 3 -30.68 23.95 -16.24
CA LYS A 3 -30.01 22.66 -16.49
C LYS A 3 -28.64 22.94 -17.12
N GLN A 4 -27.60 23.10 -16.30
CA GLN A 4 -26.22 23.23 -16.79
C GLN A 4 -25.83 21.94 -17.51
N THR A 5 -25.48 22.08 -18.79
CA THR A 5 -25.20 20.99 -19.73
C THR A 5 -23.80 21.20 -20.25
N TYR A 6 -22.99 20.16 -20.19
CA TYR A 6 -21.63 20.13 -20.71
C TYR A 6 -21.61 19.46 -22.07
N ASN A 7 -20.88 20.01 -23.02
CA ASN A 7 -20.64 19.42 -24.32
C ASN A 7 -19.15 19.23 -24.55
N ILE A 8 -18.78 18.01 -24.91
CA ILE A 8 -17.43 17.66 -25.34
C ILE A 8 -17.48 17.31 -26.81
N SER A 9 -16.65 17.93 -27.63
CA SER A 9 -16.45 17.52 -29.02
C SER A 9 -14.98 17.25 -29.33
N GLY A 10 -14.74 16.23 -30.15
CA GLY A 10 -13.39 15.84 -30.50
C GLY A 10 -13.32 14.99 -31.76
N VAL A 11 -12.10 14.58 -32.09
CA VAL A 11 -11.78 13.75 -33.25
C VAL A 11 -10.75 12.70 -32.88
N ILE A 12 -11.01 11.46 -33.29
CA ILE A 12 -10.06 10.35 -33.21
C ILE A 12 -9.38 10.20 -34.57
N LYS A 13 -8.04 10.27 -34.60
CA LYS A 13 -7.24 10.14 -35.82
C LYS A 13 -6.22 9.00 -35.70
N ASP A 14 -5.82 8.41 -36.81
CA ASP A 14 -4.62 7.56 -36.85
C ASP A 14 -3.32 8.39 -36.93
N ASN A 15 -2.17 7.74 -36.89
CA ASN A 15 -0.86 8.38 -37.09
C ASN A 15 -0.71 9.08 -38.45
N SER A 16 -1.53 8.74 -39.45
CA SER A 16 -1.57 9.42 -40.75
C SER A 16 -2.51 10.63 -40.74
N LYS A 17 -3.02 11.03 -39.57
CA LYS A 17 -3.98 12.12 -39.34
C LYS A 17 -5.35 11.88 -39.99
N LYS A 18 -5.67 10.64 -40.36
CA LYS A 18 -6.98 10.27 -40.92
C LYS A 18 -7.94 9.92 -39.78
N GLY A 19 -9.17 10.44 -39.85
CA GLY A 19 -10.20 10.14 -38.88
C GLY A 19 -10.61 8.67 -38.87
N ILE A 20 -10.85 8.11 -37.68
CA ILE A 20 -11.24 6.69 -37.50
C ILE A 20 -12.70 6.60 -37.05
N SER A 21 -13.55 6.00 -37.89
CA SER A 21 -14.98 5.87 -37.64
C SER A 21 -15.38 4.65 -36.83
N ASN A 22 -16.60 4.64 -36.30
CA ASN A 22 -17.21 3.51 -35.57
C ASN A 22 -16.46 3.08 -34.30
N LEU A 23 -15.77 4.01 -33.63
CA LEU A 23 -15.19 3.77 -32.32
C LEU A 23 -16.12 4.27 -31.23
N ARG A 24 -16.27 3.50 -30.15
CA ARG A 24 -16.98 3.95 -28.94
C ARG A 24 -16.00 4.77 -28.11
N VAL A 25 -16.35 6.02 -27.83
CA VAL A 25 -15.57 6.95 -27.00
C VAL A 25 -16.36 7.17 -25.72
N GLU A 26 -15.76 6.83 -24.59
CA GLU A 26 -16.32 7.06 -23.27
C GLU A 26 -15.56 8.21 -22.59
N ALA A 27 -16.29 9.13 -21.98
CA ALA A 27 -15.76 10.16 -21.10
C ALA A 27 -15.92 9.70 -19.65
N TRP A 28 -14.87 9.90 -18.87
CA TRP A 28 -14.78 9.50 -17.47
C TRP A 28 -14.28 10.69 -16.65
N ASP A 29 -14.85 10.92 -15.48
CA ASP A 29 -14.39 11.93 -14.53
C ASP A 29 -13.40 11.28 -13.56
N LYS A 30 -12.28 11.96 -13.34
CA LYS A 30 -11.20 11.46 -12.50
C LYS A 30 -11.34 12.01 -11.09
N ASP A 31 -12.03 11.28 -10.25
CA ASP A 31 -12.10 11.57 -8.83
C ASP A 31 -11.00 10.86 -8.04
N LEU A 32 -10.69 11.41 -6.87
CA LEU A 32 -9.67 10.85 -5.96
C LEU A 32 -10.03 9.46 -5.40
N LEU A 33 -11.29 9.02 -5.55
CA LEU A 33 -11.80 7.80 -4.91
C LEU A 33 -12.48 6.81 -5.87
N ILE A 34 -13.26 7.25 -6.87
CA ILE A 34 -13.94 6.39 -7.85
C ILE A 34 -14.06 7.14 -9.18
N ASP A 35 -13.48 6.62 -10.26
CA ASP A 35 -13.67 7.22 -11.59
C ASP A 35 -15.10 6.99 -12.07
N ASP A 36 -15.80 8.07 -12.41
CA ASP A 36 -17.22 8.02 -12.77
C ASP A 36 -17.43 8.11 -14.28
N PHE A 37 -18.27 7.23 -14.82
CA PHE A 37 -18.68 7.28 -16.22
C PHE A 37 -19.56 8.50 -16.49
N VAL A 38 -19.10 9.38 -17.38
CA VAL A 38 -19.75 10.67 -17.68
C VAL A 38 -20.70 10.57 -18.87
N GLY A 39 -20.29 9.83 -19.90
CA GLY A 39 -21.08 9.63 -21.11
C GLY A 39 -20.27 8.99 -22.22
N GLU A 40 -20.94 8.64 -23.31
CA GLU A 40 -20.30 8.02 -24.46
C GLU A 40 -20.82 8.58 -25.78
N ALA A 41 -20.03 8.38 -26.84
CA ALA A 41 -20.40 8.66 -28.21
C ALA A 41 -19.73 7.67 -29.15
N THR A 42 -20.25 7.55 -30.37
CA THR A 42 -19.61 6.79 -31.46
C THR A 42 -19.02 7.75 -32.48
N THR A 43 -17.80 7.49 -32.95
CA THR A 43 -17.15 8.34 -33.96
C THR A 43 -17.83 8.22 -35.33
N ASP A 44 -18.00 9.37 -35.99
CA ASP A 44 -18.53 9.44 -37.36
C ASP A 44 -17.51 9.00 -38.43
N LYS A 45 -17.90 9.06 -39.72
CA LYS A 45 -17.03 8.71 -40.86
C LYS A 45 -15.72 9.51 -40.95
N ASN A 46 -15.63 10.65 -40.27
CA ASN A 46 -14.45 11.52 -40.20
C ASN A 46 -13.74 11.41 -38.83
N GLY A 47 -14.11 10.44 -37.99
CA GLY A 47 -13.57 10.24 -36.66
C GLY A 47 -14.10 11.19 -35.58
N LYS A 48 -15.11 12.01 -35.87
CA LYS A 48 -15.62 13.02 -34.93
C LYS A 48 -16.60 12.42 -33.95
N PHE A 49 -16.56 12.86 -32.70
CA PHE A 49 -17.51 12.48 -31.65
C PHE A 49 -18.02 13.71 -30.90
N LYS A 50 -19.20 13.58 -30.28
CA LYS A 50 -19.77 14.59 -29.40
C LYS A 50 -20.48 13.92 -28.22
N ILE A 51 -20.08 14.25 -26.99
CA ILE A 51 -20.66 13.74 -25.74
C ILE A 51 -21.33 14.91 -25.02
N GLY A 52 -22.61 14.77 -24.68
CA GLY A 52 -23.37 15.76 -23.92
C GLY A 52 -23.85 15.18 -22.60
N PHE A 53 -23.62 15.88 -21.48
CA PHE A 53 -24.04 15.44 -20.15
C PHE A 53 -24.48 16.61 -19.26
N THR A 54 -25.14 16.33 -18.13
CA THR A 54 -25.75 17.38 -17.29
C THR A 54 -25.33 17.25 -15.84
N VAL A 55 -25.11 18.38 -15.18
CA VAL A 55 -24.62 18.46 -13.78
C VAL A 55 -25.54 17.76 -12.78
N LYS A 56 -26.85 17.67 -13.05
CA LYS A 56 -27.81 17.02 -12.14
C LYS A 56 -27.50 15.53 -11.90
N ARG A 57 -26.85 14.84 -12.84
CA ARG A 57 -26.44 13.43 -12.65
C ARG A 57 -25.30 13.27 -11.65
N PHE A 58 -24.63 14.37 -11.28
CA PHE A 58 -23.34 14.36 -10.60
C PHE A 58 -23.30 15.26 -9.35
N ARG A 59 -24.25 16.19 -9.18
CA ARG A 59 -24.28 17.15 -8.05
C ARG A 59 -24.38 16.51 -6.64
N GLU A 60 -24.64 15.21 -6.53
CA GLU A 60 -24.57 14.47 -5.25
C GLU A 60 -23.13 14.13 -4.82
N LEU A 61 -22.16 14.20 -5.74
CA LEU A 61 -20.76 13.81 -5.53
C LEU A 61 -19.79 15.01 -5.60
N PHE A 62 -20.11 16.03 -6.39
CA PHE A 62 -19.25 17.22 -6.56
C PHE A 62 -19.72 18.39 -5.69
N LEU A 63 -19.02 18.63 -4.57
CA LEU A 63 -19.08 19.88 -3.82
C LEU A 63 -18.46 21.01 -4.66
N ASP A 64 -19.27 21.71 -5.48
CA ASP A 64 -18.93 22.94 -6.22
C ASP A 64 -17.68 22.90 -7.14
N ARG A 65 -17.25 21.71 -7.61
CA ARG A 65 -16.07 21.55 -8.50
C ARG A 65 -16.43 21.27 -9.96
N LYS A 66 -15.55 21.69 -10.87
CA LYS A 66 -15.57 21.34 -12.31
C LYS A 66 -14.98 19.94 -12.50
N PRO A 67 -15.46 19.15 -13.48
CA PRO A 67 -14.97 17.78 -13.69
C PRO A 67 -13.57 17.76 -14.33
N ASP A 68 -12.82 16.71 -14.01
CA ASP A 68 -11.48 16.38 -14.53
C ASP A 68 -11.60 15.18 -15.49
N ILE A 69 -11.80 15.47 -16.78
CA ILE A 69 -12.23 14.44 -17.75
C ILE A 69 -11.05 13.73 -18.43
N PHE A 70 -11.16 12.41 -18.57
CA PHE A 70 -10.36 11.61 -19.50
C PHE A 70 -11.24 10.73 -20.39
N PHE A 71 -10.65 10.17 -21.44
CA PHE A 71 -11.35 9.38 -22.45
C PHE A 71 -10.83 7.95 -22.50
N LYS A 72 -11.73 7.03 -22.82
CA LYS A 72 -11.42 5.66 -23.24
C LYS A 72 -12.02 5.43 -24.63
N VAL A 73 -11.25 4.83 -25.53
CA VAL A 73 -11.65 4.61 -26.93
C VAL A 73 -11.65 3.11 -27.20
N TYR A 74 -12.76 2.59 -27.70
CA TYR A 74 -13.00 1.17 -27.91
C TYR A 74 -13.36 0.85 -29.36
N SER A 75 -13.02 -0.36 -29.80
CA SER A 75 -13.59 -1.03 -30.98
C SER A 75 -14.36 -2.25 -30.51
N GLY A 76 -15.70 -2.18 -30.54
CA GLY A 76 -16.54 -3.15 -29.84
C GLY A 76 -16.24 -3.12 -28.34
N GLU A 77 -15.84 -4.26 -27.78
CA GLU A 77 -15.46 -4.40 -26.36
C GLU A 77 -13.95 -4.24 -26.11
N ILE A 78 -13.15 -4.03 -27.16
CA ILE A 78 -11.69 -3.92 -27.05
C ILE A 78 -11.31 -2.46 -26.81
N LEU A 79 -10.68 -2.17 -25.68
CA LEU A 79 -10.06 -0.87 -25.40
C LEU A 79 -8.86 -0.66 -26.33
N LEU A 80 -8.92 0.34 -27.19
CA LEU A 80 -7.82 0.74 -28.08
C LEU A 80 -6.92 1.80 -27.44
N HIS A 81 -7.46 2.68 -26.59
CA HIS A 81 -6.69 3.78 -26.03
C HIS A 81 -7.35 4.40 -24.80
N SER A 82 -6.55 4.95 -23.90
CA SER A 82 -7.05 5.78 -22.80
C SER A 82 -6.18 7.02 -22.59
N THR A 83 -6.83 8.16 -22.38
CA THR A 83 -6.17 9.43 -22.06
C THR A 83 -6.11 9.70 -20.55
N GLU A 84 -6.27 8.68 -19.70
CA GLU A 84 -6.27 8.82 -18.23
C GLU A 84 -4.96 9.42 -17.67
N GLN A 85 -3.86 9.32 -18.43
CA GLN A 85 -2.56 9.94 -18.13
C GLN A 85 -2.44 11.39 -18.64
N SER A 86 -3.42 11.87 -19.40
CA SER A 86 -3.47 13.19 -20.02
C SER A 86 -4.85 13.82 -19.80
N VAL A 87 -5.24 13.87 -18.53
CA VAL A 87 -6.53 14.38 -18.04
C VAL A 87 -6.69 15.85 -18.41
N VAL A 88 -7.87 16.23 -18.88
CA VAL A 88 -8.25 17.62 -19.09
C VAL A 88 -8.78 18.18 -17.77
N TRP A 89 -7.91 18.86 -17.03
CA TRP A 89 -8.24 19.42 -15.73
C TRP A 89 -9.20 20.63 -15.83
N ASN A 90 -10.18 20.70 -14.94
CA ASN A 90 -11.15 21.80 -14.83
C ASN A 90 -11.88 22.12 -16.15
N MET A 91 -12.50 21.10 -16.74
CA MET A 91 -13.12 21.25 -18.06
C MET A 91 -14.19 22.36 -18.07
N ALA A 92 -14.16 23.21 -19.10
CA ALA A 92 -15.17 24.23 -19.32
C ALA A 92 -16.51 23.60 -19.76
N GLU A 93 -17.60 24.37 -19.71
CA GLU A 93 -18.94 23.87 -20.09
C GLU A 93 -19.00 23.37 -21.54
N ASP A 94 -18.29 24.03 -22.44
CA ASP A 94 -18.12 23.59 -23.82
C ASP A 94 -16.62 23.40 -24.10
N GLN A 95 -16.20 22.14 -24.25
CA GLN A 95 -14.84 21.77 -24.62
C GLN A 95 -14.84 21.22 -26.04
N ASP A 96 -14.31 22.00 -26.97
CA ASP A 96 -14.20 21.64 -28.38
C ASP A 96 -12.76 21.32 -28.78
N ASN A 97 -12.62 20.56 -29.87
CA ASN A 97 -11.36 20.23 -30.53
C ASN A 97 -10.41 19.30 -29.74
N ILE A 98 -10.95 18.38 -28.94
CA ILE A 98 -10.13 17.31 -28.36
C ILE A 98 -9.61 16.40 -29.49
N GLU A 99 -8.30 16.29 -29.63
CA GLU A 99 -7.66 15.42 -30.61
C GLU A 99 -7.00 14.24 -29.91
N ILE A 100 -7.39 13.02 -30.29
CA ILE A 100 -6.81 11.77 -29.80
C ILE A 100 -6.21 11.03 -30.99
N ILE A 101 -4.91 10.74 -30.92
CA ILE A 101 -4.17 10.05 -31.98
C ILE A 101 -3.98 8.58 -31.59
N LEU A 102 -4.53 7.67 -32.38
CA LEU A 102 -4.32 6.23 -32.28
C LEU A 102 -3.11 5.83 -33.13
N SER A 103 -2.08 5.28 -32.48
CA SER A 103 -0.93 4.73 -33.19
C SER A 103 -1.26 3.35 -33.74
N THR A 104 -1.53 3.24 -35.04
CA THR A 104 -1.90 1.98 -35.71
C THR A 104 -0.76 0.94 -35.83
N ASN A 105 0.38 1.15 -35.15
CA ASN A 105 1.47 0.16 -35.03
C ASN A 105 1.52 -0.57 -33.68
N SER A 106 0.53 -0.36 -32.84
CA SER A 106 0.26 -1.12 -31.60
C SER A 106 -1.28 -1.18 -31.55
N ASP A 107 -1.98 -2.30 -31.66
CA ASP A 107 -2.21 -3.22 -30.54
C ASP A 107 -2.94 -4.47 -31.07
N LYS A 108 -2.20 -5.39 -31.72
CA LYS A 108 -2.56 -6.82 -31.74
C LYS A 108 -2.08 -7.55 -30.48
N ASN A 109 -1.68 -6.77 -29.50
CA ASN A 109 -1.17 -7.18 -28.23
C ASN A 109 -1.71 -6.15 -27.25
N VAL A 110 -2.81 -6.45 -26.58
CA VAL A 110 -2.99 -5.95 -25.20
C VAL A 110 -1.89 -6.65 -24.41
N ILE A 111 -0.65 -6.16 -24.54
CA ILE A 111 0.34 -6.37 -23.50
C ILE A 111 -0.14 -5.41 -22.44
N GLU A 112 -0.87 -5.96 -21.46
CA GLU A 112 -0.85 -5.44 -20.09
C GLU A 112 0.54 -4.86 -19.89
N GLU A 113 0.68 -3.56 -19.58
CA GLU A 113 1.96 -2.98 -19.21
C GLU A 113 2.42 -3.69 -17.93
N LYS A 114 2.98 -4.89 -18.09
CA LYS A 114 3.54 -5.70 -17.03
C LYS A 114 4.70 -4.87 -16.52
N SER A 115 4.52 -4.35 -15.31
CA SER A 115 5.59 -3.70 -14.59
C SER A 115 6.75 -4.68 -14.44
N SER A 116 7.97 -4.14 -14.41
CA SER A 116 9.09 -4.80 -13.74
C SER A 116 8.61 -5.29 -12.38
N GLY A 117 8.98 -6.50 -11.98
CA GLY A 117 8.48 -7.11 -10.76
C GLY A 117 8.65 -6.22 -9.52
N PHE A 118 7.84 -6.45 -8.49
CA PHE A 118 7.99 -5.78 -7.20
C PHE A 118 8.30 -6.78 -6.09
N THR A 119 9.04 -6.32 -5.10
CA THR A 119 9.31 -7.08 -3.89
C THR A 119 8.38 -6.61 -2.78
N LEU A 120 7.67 -7.53 -2.15
CA LEU A 120 6.87 -7.24 -0.95
C LEU A 120 7.55 -7.87 0.25
N THR A 121 7.89 -7.07 1.25
CA THR A 121 8.46 -7.53 2.52
C THR A 121 7.61 -7.10 3.70
N GLY A 122 7.86 -7.70 4.86
CA GLY A 122 7.33 -7.19 6.11
C GLY A 122 7.62 -8.14 7.26
N MET A 123 7.18 -7.73 8.44
CA MET A 123 7.27 -8.50 9.67
C MET A 123 5.88 -8.81 10.22
N VAL A 124 5.66 -10.04 10.68
CA VAL A 124 4.51 -10.40 11.51
C VAL A 124 4.97 -10.51 12.96
N LYS A 125 4.36 -9.71 13.82
CA LYS A 125 4.54 -9.78 15.28
C LYS A 125 3.23 -10.05 15.99
N HIS A 126 3.32 -10.67 17.16
CA HIS A 126 2.20 -10.75 18.08
C HIS A 126 2.02 -9.39 18.78
N LEU A 127 0.82 -9.11 19.29
CA LEU A 127 0.52 -7.91 20.07
C LEU A 127 1.44 -7.71 21.28
N SER A 128 2.04 -8.79 21.79
CA SER A 128 3.06 -8.75 22.86
C SER A 128 4.48 -8.43 22.36
N GLY A 129 4.63 -7.98 21.12
CA GLY A 129 5.92 -7.58 20.54
C GLY A 129 6.82 -8.72 20.06
N ASN A 130 6.38 -9.98 20.16
CA ASN A 130 7.19 -11.13 19.73
C ASN A 130 7.09 -11.36 18.22
N PRO A 131 8.20 -11.68 17.53
CA PRO A 131 8.13 -12.12 16.14
C PRO A 131 7.36 -13.44 16.05
N VAL A 132 6.53 -13.56 15.01
CA VAL A 132 5.72 -14.76 14.78
C VAL A 132 6.36 -15.56 13.68
N ALA A 133 7.02 -16.67 14.02
CA ALA A 133 7.69 -17.56 13.07
C ALA A 133 6.74 -18.61 12.48
N GLY A 134 6.96 -18.98 11.22
CA GLY A 134 6.24 -20.05 10.52
C GLY A 134 4.78 -19.76 10.18
N ILE A 135 4.30 -18.50 10.31
CA ILE A 135 2.92 -18.15 9.98
C ILE A 135 2.75 -17.90 8.49
N ASN A 136 1.63 -18.35 7.93
CA ASN A 136 1.35 -18.27 6.50
C ASN A 136 0.97 -16.84 6.11
N VAL A 137 1.66 -16.28 5.12
CA VAL A 137 1.37 -15.00 4.50
C VAL A 137 0.99 -15.25 3.05
N VAL A 138 -0.12 -14.68 2.60
CA VAL A 138 -0.68 -14.90 1.28
C VAL A 138 -0.88 -13.56 0.58
N VAL A 139 -0.37 -13.44 -0.64
CA VAL A 139 -0.60 -12.27 -1.50
C VAL A 139 -1.52 -12.62 -2.66
N SER A 140 -2.54 -11.80 -2.86
CA SER A 140 -3.56 -11.99 -3.89
C SER A 140 -3.84 -10.69 -4.65
N GLU A 141 -4.03 -10.83 -5.95
CA GLU A 141 -4.58 -9.79 -6.82
C GLU A 141 -6.10 -9.72 -6.61
N LYS A 142 -6.63 -8.51 -6.38
CA LYS A 142 -8.07 -8.28 -6.26
C LYS A 142 -8.65 -8.02 -7.64
N MET A 143 -9.74 -8.73 -7.92
CA MET A 143 -10.56 -8.56 -9.11
C MET A 143 -11.97 -8.13 -8.67
N LEU A 144 -12.79 -7.70 -9.63
CA LEU A 144 -14.18 -7.40 -9.33
C LEU A 144 -14.87 -8.66 -8.78
N ARG A 145 -15.27 -8.62 -7.51
CA ARG A 145 -15.97 -9.70 -6.78
C ARG A 145 -15.18 -11.01 -6.64
N SER A 146 -13.87 -11.00 -6.89
CA SER A 146 -13.05 -12.20 -6.78
C SER A 146 -11.61 -11.84 -6.43
N SER A 147 -10.80 -12.83 -6.08
CA SER A 147 -9.37 -12.66 -5.86
C SER A 147 -8.62 -13.82 -6.50
N LYS A 148 -7.43 -13.51 -7.02
CA LYS A 148 -6.50 -14.48 -7.59
C LYS A 148 -5.29 -14.54 -6.68
N ARG A 149 -5.10 -15.69 -6.01
CA ARG A 149 -3.89 -15.92 -5.23
C ARG A 149 -2.67 -15.90 -6.14
N LEU A 150 -1.70 -15.05 -5.84
CA LEU A 150 -0.47 -14.93 -6.61
C LEU A 150 0.62 -15.80 -6.00
N ALA A 151 0.82 -15.68 -4.68
CA ALA A 151 1.85 -16.43 -3.96
C ALA A 151 1.48 -16.61 -2.48
N ASN A 152 2.19 -17.51 -1.82
CA ASN A 152 2.20 -17.65 -0.38
C ASN A 152 3.63 -17.95 0.12
N THR A 153 3.90 -17.60 1.37
CA THR A 153 5.15 -17.91 2.06
C THR A 153 4.88 -18.07 3.56
N THR A 154 5.89 -18.47 4.32
CA THR A 154 5.83 -18.45 5.78
C THR A 154 6.89 -17.51 6.32
N THR A 155 6.62 -16.87 7.46
CA THR A 155 7.63 -16.06 8.13
C THR A 155 8.80 -16.89 8.63
N ASP A 156 9.99 -16.30 8.67
CA ASP A 156 11.18 -16.90 9.25
C ASP A 156 11.19 -16.83 10.80
N SER A 157 12.27 -17.25 11.45
CA SER A 157 12.42 -17.20 12.92
C SER A 157 12.36 -15.78 13.50
N SER A 158 12.62 -14.76 12.67
CA SER A 158 12.55 -13.34 13.03
C SER A 158 11.18 -12.73 12.69
N GLY A 159 10.23 -13.54 12.24
CA GLY A 159 8.89 -13.08 11.86
C GLY A 159 8.85 -12.37 10.50
N ILE A 160 9.92 -12.42 9.71
CA ILE A 160 10.04 -11.69 8.45
C ILE A 160 9.49 -12.56 7.31
N TYR A 161 8.77 -11.93 6.38
CA TYR A 161 8.33 -12.55 5.13
C TYR A 161 8.79 -11.72 3.92
N SER A 162 8.91 -12.37 2.78
CA SER A 162 9.24 -11.72 1.50
C SER A 162 8.60 -12.43 0.31
N PHE A 163 8.16 -11.65 -0.66
CA PHE A 163 7.71 -12.09 -1.98
C PHE A 163 8.47 -11.32 -3.06
N SER A 164 8.88 -12.02 -4.11
CA SER A 164 9.27 -11.41 -5.38
C SER A 164 8.22 -11.75 -6.41
N LEU A 165 7.48 -10.74 -6.87
CA LEU A 165 6.34 -10.91 -7.76
C LEU A 165 6.65 -10.26 -9.12
N GLU A 166 6.62 -11.06 -10.18
CA GLU A 166 6.87 -10.60 -11.54
C GLU A 166 5.55 -10.40 -12.31
N ASN A 167 5.59 -9.59 -13.37
CA ASN A 167 4.48 -9.44 -14.32
C ASN A 167 3.19 -8.89 -13.69
N GLN A 168 3.34 -7.97 -12.75
CA GLN A 168 2.24 -7.44 -11.96
C GLN A 168 1.57 -6.28 -12.70
N ILE A 169 0.24 -6.21 -12.60
CA ILE A 169 -0.59 -5.22 -13.28
C ILE A 169 -0.53 -3.92 -12.49
N PRO A 170 -0.01 -2.81 -13.06
CA PRO A 170 -0.05 -1.49 -12.43
C PRO A 170 -1.49 -1.07 -12.13
N LYS A 171 -1.66 -0.24 -11.09
CA LYS A 171 -2.94 0.30 -10.61
C LYS A 171 -4.00 -0.76 -10.26
N THR A 172 -3.58 -2.02 -10.11
CA THR A 172 -4.43 -3.08 -9.57
C THR A 172 -4.33 -3.11 -8.05
N ALA A 173 -5.44 -3.46 -7.39
CA ALA A 173 -5.46 -3.66 -5.96
C ALA A 173 -4.92 -5.05 -5.62
N TYR A 174 -4.03 -5.09 -4.64
CA TYR A 174 -3.50 -6.31 -4.07
C TYR A 174 -3.90 -6.40 -2.61
N SER A 175 -3.95 -7.62 -2.10
CA SER A 175 -4.18 -7.91 -0.69
C SER A 175 -3.12 -8.83 -0.17
N VAL A 176 -2.73 -8.61 1.07
CA VAL A 176 -1.82 -9.46 1.82
C VAL A 176 -2.56 -9.89 3.07
N GLU A 177 -2.66 -11.20 3.27
CA GLU A 177 -3.38 -11.82 4.37
C GLU A 177 -2.42 -12.68 5.17
N VAL A 178 -2.38 -12.46 6.49
CA VAL A 178 -1.74 -13.35 7.45
C VAL A 178 -2.77 -14.37 7.92
N LYS A 179 -2.49 -15.66 7.74
CA LYS A 179 -3.41 -16.75 8.03
C LYS A 179 -2.89 -17.68 9.12
N GLY A 180 -3.76 -18.03 10.05
CA GLY A 180 -3.51 -19.09 11.04
C GLY A 180 -3.45 -20.47 10.39
N ALA A 181 -3.04 -21.47 11.16
CA ALA A 181 -2.94 -22.87 10.70
C ALA A 181 -4.30 -23.47 10.26
N ASP A 182 -5.39 -22.94 10.80
CA ASP A 182 -6.78 -23.27 10.44
C ASP A 182 -7.27 -22.56 9.16
N GLY A 183 -6.46 -21.70 8.57
CA GLY A 183 -6.80 -20.88 7.41
C GLY A 183 -7.55 -19.59 7.73
N LYS A 184 -7.82 -19.29 9.02
CA LYS A 184 -8.46 -18.05 9.45
C LYS A 184 -7.54 -16.86 9.14
N ILE A 185 -8.11 -15.77 8.61
CA ILE A 185 -7.39 -14.50 8.45
C ILE A 185 -7.24 -13.87 9.83
N LEU A 186 -5.98 -13.67 10.24
CA LEU A 186 -5.61 -13.04 11.51
C LEU A 186 -5.27 -11.56 11.33
N ALA A 187 -4.76 -11.17 10.16
CA ALA A 187 -4.59 -9.79 9.74
C ALA A 187 -4.62 -9.68 8.21
N SER A 188 -4.99 -8.51 7.70
CA SER A 188 -4.99 -8.25 6.25
C SER A 188 -4.75 -6.78 5.95
N ALA A 189 -4.09 -6.51 4.83
CA ALA A 189 -3.93 -5.17 4.28
C ALA A 189 -4.19 -5.18 2.78
N GLU A 190 -4.63 -4.05 2.24
CA GLU A 190 -4.83 -3.84 0.81
C GLU A 190 -3.99 -2.65 0.34
N PHE A 191 -3.45 -2.72 -0.88
CA PHE A 191 -2.67 -1.64 -1.47
C PHE A 191 -2.82 -1.58 -2.99
N LEU A 192 -2.59 -0.40 -3.56
CA LEU A 192 -2.54 -0.17 -5.00
C LEU A 192 -1.09 -0.11 -5.48
N LEU A 193 -0.76 -0.89 -6.51
CA LEU A 193 0.57 -0.87 -7.10
C LEU A 193 0.68 0.27 -8.13
N ASN A 194 1.10 1.46 -7.69
CA ASN A 194 1.17 2.62 -8.59
C ASN A 194 2.49 2.74 -9.35
N LYS A 195 3.64 2.56 -8.66
CA LYS A 195 5.02 2.54 -9.22
C LYS A 195 6.01 2.36 -8.07
N ILE A 196 6.23 1.13 -7.58
CA ILE A 196 7.20 0.88 -6.52
C ILE A 196 7.90 -0.45 -6.79
N GLU A 197 9.24 -0.46 -6.72
CA GLU A 197 10.05 -1.67 -6.85
C GLU A 197 10.01 -2.51 -5.55
N SER A 198 9.71 -1.89 -4.40
CA SER A 198 9.61 -2.54 -3.08
C SER A 198 8.48 -1.99 -2.20
N ILE A 199 7.61 -2.85 -1.69
CA ILE A 199 6.56 -2.52 -0.71
C ILE A 199 6.92 -3.19 0.62
N THR A 200 6.77 -2.47 1.72
CA THR A 200 6.88 -3.03 3.07
C THR A 200 5.53 -2.94 3.78
N GLN A 201 5.07 -4.07 4.32
CA GLN A 201 3.80 -4.16 5.05
C GLN A 201 3.96 -5.02 6.30
N ASP A 202 4.00 -4.38 7.47
CA ASP A 202 4.06 -5.11 8.74
C ASP A 202 2.66 -5.45 9.26
N PHE A 203 2.59 -6.50 10.07
CA PHE A 203 1.36 -6.98 10.70
C PHE A 203 1.55 -7.21 12.19
N THR A 204 0.55 -6.82 12.97
CA THR A 204 0.40 -7.22 14.38
C THR A 204 -0.82 -8.12 14.50
N ILE A 205 -0.65 -9.30 15.09
CA ILE A 205 -1.74 -10.26 15.31
C ILE A 205 -2.01 -10.45 16.80
N GLU A 206 -3.26 -10.76 17.14
CA GLU A 206 -3.69 -11.08 18.50
C GLU A 206 -4.28 -12.49 18.51
N ASP A 207 -3.39 -13.48 18.56
CA ASP A 207 -3.78 -14.88 18.64
C ASP A 207 -2.92 -15.60 19.69
N PRO A 208 -3.54 -16.18 20.74
CA PRO A 208 -2.83 -16.83 21.83
C PRO A 208 -1.85 -17.91 21.39
N GLN A 209 -2.11 -18.60 20.27
CA GLN A 209 -1.23 -19.66 19.78
C GLN A 209 0.14 -19.13 19.33
N TYR A 210 0.19 -17.87 18.89
CA TYR A 210 1.38 -17.19 18.41
C TYR A 210 1.96 -16.19 19.43
N LYS A 211 1.40 -16.14 20.65
CA LYS A 211 1.85 -15.22 21.70
C LYS A 211 3.33 -15.38 22.00
N GLY A 212 3.84 -16.62 21.98
CA GLY A 212 5.22 -16.93 22.34
C GLY A 212 5.57 -16.50 23.77
N THR A 213 6.87 -16.54 24.09
CA THR A 213 7.39 -15.92 25.32
C THR A 213 7.82 -14.49 25.00
N PRO A 214 7.29 -13.46 25.69
CA PRO A 214 7.72 -12.07 25.54
C PRO A 214 9.25 -11.95 25.53
N LEU A 215 9.81 -11.23 24.56
CA LEU A 215 11.26 -11.00 24.46
C LEU A 215 11.85 -10.49 25.78
N PHE A 216 11.08 -9.67 26.51
CA PHE A 216 11.40 -9.23 27.86
C PHE A 216 11.69 -10.40 28.81
N LYS A 217 10.83 -11.42 28.83
CA LYS A 217 10.97 -12.61 29.67
C LYS A 217 12.04 -13.56 29.16
N LEU A 218 12.25 -13.62 27.84
CA LEU A 218 13.31 -14.44 27.25
C LEU A 218 14.71 -13.94 27.68
N ASN A 219 14.90 -12.62 27.69
CA ASN A 219 16.18 -12.02 28.06
C ASN A 219 16.40 -11.94 29.57
N GLN A 220 15.34 -12.04 30.37
CA GLN A 220 15.40 -11.88 31.83
C GLN A 220 16.43 -12.79 32.53
N PRO A 221 16.53 -14.11 32.24
CA PRO A 221 17.49 -14.98 32.93
C PRO A 221 18.95 -14.58 32.70
N VAL A 222 19.28 -14.07 31.51
CA VAL A 222 20.66 -13.70 31.14
C VAL A 222 21.02 -12.26 31.53
N LEU A 223 20.06 -11.34 31.46
CA LEU A 223 20.27 -9.91 31.76
C LEU A 223 20.16 -9.59 33.26
N ASN A 224 19.37 -10.35 34.04
CA ASN A 224 19.20 -10.10 35.48
C ASN A 224 20.53 -10.01 36.23
N LYS A 225 21.52 -10.83 35.89
CA LYS A 225 22.83 -10.80 36.59
C LYS A 225 23.55 -9.46 36.42
N TYR A 226 23.40 -8.80 35.27
CA TYR A 226 24.01 -7.49 34.99
C TYR A 226 23.21 -6.37 35.62
N LEU A 227 21.88 -6.48 35.64
CA LEU A 227 21.04 -5.56 36.39
C LEU A 227 21.43 -5.51 37.88
N GLU A 228 21.70 -6.67 38.49
CA GLU A 228 22.17 -6.74 39.88
C GLU A 228 23.59 -6.19 40.06
N GLN A 229 24.47 -6.30 39.05
CA GLN A 229 25.79 -5.66 39.08
C GLN A 229 25.69 -4.14 39.01
N LEU A 230 24.83 -3.61 38.13
CA LEU A 230 24.56 -2.18 38.01
C LEU A 230 24.03 -1.61 39.33
N LYS A 231 23.12 -2.32 40.00
CA LYS A 231 22.60 -1.94 41.33
C LYS A 231 23.69 -1.92 42.42
N LYS A 232 24.67 -2.83 42.36
CA LYS A 232 25.77 -2.95 43.33
C LYS A 232 26.92 -1.99 43.09
N GLY A 233 27.06 -1.46 41.87
CA GLY A 233 28.16 -0.60 41.42
C GLY A 233 28.32 0.76 42.11
N GLY A 234 27.45 1.09 43.08
CA GLY A 234 27.78 2.05 44.14
C GLY A 234 27.46 3.53 43.88
N GLU A 235 27.11 3.94 42.67
CA GLU A 235 26.64 5.30 42.39
C GLU A 235 25.37 5.23 41.54
N LYS A 236 24.37 6.10 41.80
CA LYS A 236 23.20 6.29 40.93
C LYS A 236 23.62 6.93 39.60
N LYS A 237 24.46 6.24 38.83
CA LYS A 237 24.86 6.66 37.50
C LYS A 237 23.75 6.29 36.53
N PRO A 238 23.37 7.22 35.64
CA PRO A 238 22.52 6.87 34.51
C PRO A 238 23.18 5.75 33.70
N LEU A 239 22.36 4.82 33.20
CA LEU A 239 22.78 3.80 32.24
C LEU A 239 23.50 4.45 31.04
N SER A 240 24.76 4.09 30.81
CA SER A 240 25.55 4.63 29.70
C SER A 240 25.52 3.72 28.46
N ILE A 241 25.93 4.25 27.30
CA ILE A 241 26.06 3.46 26.06
C ILE A 241 27.12 2.37 26.22
N ASP A 242 28.19 2.63 26.96
CA ASP A 242 29.26 1.65 27.20
C ASP A 242 28.75 0.47 28.05
N ASP A 243 27.92 0.73 29.05
CA ASP A 243 27.27 -0.31 29.85
C ASP A 243 26.39 -1.21 28.98
N VAL A 244 25.58 -0.59 28.10
CA VAL A 244 24.69 -1.30 27.18
C VAL A 244 25.50 -2.18 26.22
N ASN A 245 26.50 -1.60 25.56
CA ASN A 245 27.33 -2.32 24.61
C ASN A 245 28.10 -3.46 25.28
N PHE A 246 28.62 -3.24 26.49
CA PHE A 246 29.26 -4.28 27.27
C PHE A 246 28.30 -5.44 27.53
N VAL A 247 27.12 -5.18 28.08
CA VAL A 247 26.14 -6.24 28.40
C VAL A 247 25.68 -6.96 27.13
N ALA A 248 25.34 -6.22 26.08
CA ALA A 248 24.87 -6.75 24.79
C ALA A 248 25.88 -7.75 24.20
N ASN A 249 27.16 -7.36 24.17
CA ASN A 249 28.24 -8.22 23.70
C ASN A 249 28.43 -9.47 24.57
N GLN A 250 28.21 -9.38 25.88
CA GLN A 250 28.36 -10.52 26.78
C GLN A 250 27.25 -11.57 26.64
N VAL A 251 26.02 -11.15 26.29
CA VAL A 251 24.87 -12.06 26.18
C VAL A 251 24.47 -12.37 24.73
N GLY A 252 25.13 -11.75 23.75
CA GLY A 252 24.83 -11.95 22.34
C GLY A 252 23.47 -11.36 21.92
N THR A 253 23.08 -10.23 22.51
CA THR A 253 21.83 -9.52 22.18
C THR A 253 22.14 -8.21 21.46
N GLU A 254 21.16 -7.68 20.74
CA GLU A 254 21.29 -6.34 20.14
C GLU A 254 21.43 -5.26 21.23
N PRO A 255 22.34 -4.27 21.08
CA PRO A 255 22.50 -3.19 22.05
C PRO A 255 21.19 -2.45 22.34
N ARG A 256 20.36 -2.24 21.32
CA ARG A 256 19.07 -1.57 21.48
C ARG A 256 18.11 -2.34 22.40
N ASP A 257 17.96 -3.64 22.18
CA ASP A 257 17.09 -4.47 23.01
C ASP A 257 17.62 -4.58 24.45
N THR A 258 18.94 -4.61 24.58
CA THR A 258 19.63 -4.59 25.88
C THR A 258 19.35 -3.30 26.64
N PHE A 259 19.47 -2.14 25.96
CA PHE A 259 19.15 -0.83 26.53
C PHE A 259 17.69 -0.75 26.97
N HIS A 260 16.74 -1.10 26.09
CA HIS A 260 15.32 -1.05 26.43
C HIS A 260 15.00 -1.94 27.62
N TRP A 261 15.58 -3.14 27.68
CA TRP A 261 15.34 -4.06 28.77
C TRP A 261 15.88 -3.54 30.11
N LEU A 262 17.13 -3.03 30.13
CA LEU A 262 17.73 -2.45 31.33
C LEU A 262 16.95 -1.22 31.79
N ARG A 263 16.60 -0.33 30.85
CA ARG A 263 15.85 0.89 31.14
C ARG A 263 14.45 0.60 31.66
N ALA A 264 13.75 -0.38 31.11
CA ALA A 264 12.43 -0.79 31.57
C ALA A 264 12.47 -1.27 33.04
N ASN A 265 13.51 -2.02 33.43
CA ASN A 265 13.70 -2.46 34.81
C ASN A 265 14.05 -1.29 35.76
N GLU A 266 14.81 -0.29 35.31
CA GLU A 266 15.01 0.94 36.08
C GLU A 266 13.70 1.69 36.31
N MET A 267 12.84 1.79 35.28
CA MET A 267 11.56 2.50 35.35
C MET A 267 10.57 1.78 36.26
N GLU A 268 10.52 0.45 36.26
CA GLU A 268 9.72 -0.32 37.20
C GLU A 268 10.08 0.00 38.65
N ALA A 269 11.37 0.08 38.96
CA ALA A 269 11.85 0.41 40.30
C ALA A 269 11.41 1.80 40.78
N VAL A 270 11.14 2.74 39.87
CA VAL A 270 10.74 4.12 40.18
C VAL A 270 9.21 4.31 40.18
N THR A 271 8.50 3.59 39.32
CA THR A 271 7.08 3.84 39.04
C THR A 271 6.13 2.78 39.58
N ALA A 272 6.65 1.61 39.98
CA ALA A 272 5.88 0.41 40.30
C ALA A 272 5.00 -0.12 39.14
N ILE A 273 5.19 0.37 37.91
CA ILE A 273 4.60 -0.20 36.70
C ILE A 273 5.51 -1.35 36.24
N PRO A 274 4.98 -2.52 35.85
CA PRO A 274 5.80 -3.65 35.42
C PRO A 274 6.75 -3.29 34.27
N ALA A 275 8.02 -3.70 34.34
CA ALA A 275 9.01 -3.40 33.29
C ALA A 275 8.58 -3.91 31.90
N GLU A 276 7.86 -5.02 31.85
CA GLU A 276 7.28 -5.55 30.60
C GLU A 276 6.41 -4.52 29.87
N ALA A 277 5.68 -3.66 30.59
CA ALA A 277 4.87 -2.61 29.98
C ALA A 277 5.73 -1.48 29.39
N PHE A 278 6.83 -1.10 30.05
CA PHE A 278 7.75 -0.09 29.51
C PHE A 278 8.54 -0.58 28.30
N MET A 279 8.89 -1.87 28.27
CA MET A 279 9.62 -2.47 27.14
C MET A 279 8.86 -2.26 25.82
N GLU A 280 7.54 -2.40 25.84
CA GLU A 280 6.70 -2.21 24.65
C GLU A 280 6.59 -0.72 24.27
N CYS A 281 6.49 0.19 25.24
CA CYS A 281 6.49 1.64 24.96
C CYS A 281 7.82 2.13 24.35
N LEU A 282 8.96 1.69 24.90
CA LEU A 282 10.29 2.12 24.45
C LEU A 282 10.59 1.69 23.00
N LYS A 283 9.98 0.59 22.52
CA LYS A 283 10.10 0.14 21.14
C LYS A 283 9.32 0.99 20.13
N VAL A 284 8.25 1.67 20.55
CA VAL A 284 7.39 2.45 19.66
C VAL A 284 7.97 3.83 19.36
N ASP A 285 8.57 4.50 20.35
CA ASP A 285 9.08 5.88 20.20
C ASP A 285 10.36 5.99 19.33
N PHE A 286 11.10 4.89 19.13
CA PHE A 286 12.41 4.93 18.47
C PHE A 286 12.39 4.77 16.94
N GLN A 287 11.21 4.61 16.31
CA GLN A 287 11.13 4.62 14.83
C GLN A 287 11.20 6.03 14.21
N GLN A 288 11.24 7.10 15.00
CA GLN A 288 11.27 8.48 14.48
C GLN A 288 12.58 9.26 14.60
N THR A 289 13.60 8.81 15.33
CA THR A 289 14.81 9.66 15.49
C THR A 289 16.05 8.89 15.92
N TRP A 290 16.99 8.69 14.99
CA TRP A 290 18.45 8.84 15.21
C TRP A 290 19.09 9.45 13.96
N ILE A 291 19.16 10.78 13.94
CA ILE A 291 20.36 11.48 13.51
C ILE A 291 21.00 11.96 14.81
N ILE A 292 22.07 11.29 15.24
CA ILE A 292 23.12 11.89 16.08
C ILE A 292 24.42 11.64 15.35
#